data_AF-A0A928U601-F1
#
_entry.id   AF-A0A928U601-F1
#
_cell.length_a   1.000
_cell.length_b   1.000
_cell.length_c   1.000
_cell.angle_alpha   90.00
_cell.angle_beta   90.00
_cell.angle_gamma   90.00
#
_symmetry.space_group_name_H-M   'P 1'
#
loop_
_entity.id
_entity.type
_entity.pdbx_description
1 polymer ?
#
loop_
_entity_poly.entity_id
_entity_poly.type
_entity_poly.pdbx_seq_one_letter_code
_entity_poly.pdbx_strand_id
1 'polypeptide(L)'
;MKITMLGYSGSGKTTLMHGMASTLAPGNADHDYALIPRLKNDDELASFNEEVDVLVDFMENTVEHAGYWPLGTNKTTVYPFAIEYLTNHKITNIEWVDFRGGLLSHIFKPAHRDEKELEALFFHLIESNVVVIVADAYHLTHFTRIDEIRHFSGAKIINLIMNRFDRIYPNRKLNILIVLTKADSVDSCWKEEDYKQLLDKGMEVFDPVVKLCRNNSNWNGGILPVSVIGEENVERKITPKTDSDSPMDIPFLAEDKIIGLPQPFNTEYVLYFCLGFSLLQMKNAAKESISDYQKTIEQVLQDAGTLNSIWSFLRGRPSAAEIARKSSEKKKRDEESLLKFESHIDTLMDYTRKRVRLFA
;
A
#
# COMPACT_ATOMS: atom_id res chain seq x y z
N MET A 1 -1.98 1.30 11.43
CA MET A 1 -1.11 1.01 10.27
C MET A 1 -1.44 2.02 9.19
N LYS A 2 -0.47 2.42 8.36
CA LYS A 2 -0.72 3.34 7.24
C LYS A 2 -0.18 2.76 5.94
N ILE A 3 -0.99 2.83 4.89
CA ILE A 3 -0.67 2.34 3.55
C ILE A 3 -0.82 3.52 2.61
N THR A 4 0.20 3.80 1.80
CA THR A 4 0.14 4.87 0.80
C THR A 4 0.18 4.28 -0.60
N MET A 5 -0.82 4.61 -1.40
CA MET A 5 -0.94 4.19 -2.78
C MET A 5 -0.47 5.32 -3.71
N LEU A 6 0.52 5.01 -4.54
CA LEU A 6 1.10 5.90 -5.55
C LEU A 6 0.87 5.32 -6.93
N GLY A 7 0.70 6.16 -7.93
CA GLY A 7 0.54 5.68 -9.30
C GLY A 7 0.17 6.83 -10.22
N TYR A 8 0.57 6.73 -11.47
CA TYR A 8 0.28 7.75 -12.47
C TYR A 8 -1.24 7.96 -12.64
N SER A 9 -1.65 9.08 -13.22
CA SER A 9 -3.07 9.28 -13.52
C SER A 9 -3.57 8.19 -14.48
N GLY A 10 -4.77 7.66 -14.24
CA GLY A 10 -5.35 6.57 -15.04
C GLY A 10 -4.82 5.17 -14.74
N SER A 11 -3.89 5.00 -13.79
CA SER A 11 -3.33 3.69 -13.44
C SER A 11 -4.30 2.75 -12.69
N GLY A 12 -5.55 3.12 -12.46
CA GLY A 12 -6.54 2.24 -11.82
C GLY A 12 -6.46 2.18 -10.29
N LYS A 13 -5.83 3.16 -9.62
CA LYS A 13 -5.79 3.27 -8.14
C LYS A 13 -7.18 3.24 -7.50
N THR A 14 -8.05 4.15 -7.93
CA THR A 14 -9.41 4.28 -7.39
C THR A 14 -10.19 2.99 -7.60
N THR A 15 -10.21 2.47 -8.83
CA THR A 15 -10.86 1.21 -9.18
C THR A 15 -10.35 0.03 -8.33
N LEU A 16 -9.04 -0.05 -8.09
CA LEU A 16 -8.46 -1.06 -7.21
C LEU A 16 -9.02 -0.97 -5.78
N MET A 17 -9.21 0.24 -5.25
CA MET A 17 -9.83 0.42 -3.92
C MET A 17 -11.27 -0.06 -3.88
N HIS A 18 -12.07 0.28 -4.89
CA HIS A 18 -13.44 -0.21 -5.02
C HIS A 18 -13.48 -1.75 -5.10
N GLY A 19 -12.66 -2.33 -5.99
CA GLY A 19 -12.58 -3.77 -6.16
C GLY A 19 -12.14 -4.50 -4.90
N MET A 20 -11.12 -3.99 -4.20
CA MET A 20 -10.66 -4.55 -2.94
C MET A 20 -11.70 -4.44 -1.83
N ALA A 21 -12.37 -3.29 -1.70
CA ALA A 21 -13.41 -3.08 -0.70
C ALA A 21 -14.63 -3.99 -0.92
N SER A 22 -15.04 -4.19 -2.17
CA SER A 22 -16.13 -5.11 -2.50
C SER A 22 -15.73 -6.58 -2.33
N THR A 23 -14.53 -6.96 -2.79
CA THR A 23 -14.03 -8.35 -2.63
C THR A 23 -13.94 -8.73 -1.14
N LEU A 24 -13.46 -7.82 -0.30
CA LEU A 24 -13.24 -8.04 1.13
C LEU A 24 -14.37 -7.47 2.00
N ALA A 25 -15.56 -7.28 1.44
CA ALA A 25 -16.71 -6.81 2.20
C ALA A 25 -17.11 -7.86 3.27
N PRO A 26 -17.65 -7.41 4.42
CA PRO A 26 -18.14 -8.33 5.46
C PRO A 26 -19.17 -9.32 4.92
N GLY A 27 -19.05 -10.58 5.34
CA GLY A 27 -19.99 -11.63 4.95
C GLY A 27 -19.65 -12.34 3.63
N ASN A 28 -18.59 -11.93 2.92
CA ASN A 28 -18.04 -12.74 1.85
C ASN A 28 -17.39 -14.01 2.43
N ALA A 29 -18.02 -15.17 2.21
CA ALA A 29 -17.61 -16.44 2.79
C ALA A 29 -16.30 -16.99 2.21
N ASP A 30 -15.83 -16.45 1.09
CA ASP A 30 -14.62 -16.92 0.40
C ASP A 30 -13.33 -16.35 1.01
N HIS A 31 -13.45 -15.41 1.97
CA HIS A 31 -12.29 -14.73 2.57
C HIS A 31 -12.37 -14.66 4.10
N ASP A 32 -11.25 -15.02 4.74
CA ASP A 32 -11.14 -14.99 6.21
C ASP A 32 -11.02 -13.56 6.77
N TYR A 33 -10.64 -12.59 5.94
CA TYR A 33 -10.37 -11.21 6.33
C TYR A 33 -11.35 -10.26 5.66
N ALA A 34 -11.90 -9.31 6.42
CA ALA A 34 -12.79 -8.28 5.92
C ALA A 34 -12.21 -6.89 6.12
N LEU A 35 -12.43 -6.01 5.13
CA LEU A 35 -12.14 -4.58 5.20
C LEU A 35 -13.42 -3.86 5.60
N ILE A 36 -13.44 -3.28 6.80
CA ILE A 36 -14.59 -2.53 7.30
C ILE A 36 -14.27 -1.04 7.46
N PRO A 37 -15.24 -0.16 7.24
CA PRO A 37 -15.17 1.24 7.62
C PRO A 37 -14.77 1.43 9.09
N ARG A 38 -13.83 2.36 9.37
CA ARG A 38 -13.52 2.76 10.75
C ARG A 38 -14.07 4.14 11.06
N LEU A 39 -15.03 4.17 11.97
CA LEU A 39 -15.67 5.38 12.49
C LEU A 39 -14.81 6.04 13.59
N LYS A 40 -14.76 7.38 13.64
CA LYS A 40 -14.30 8.09 14.85
C LYS A 40 -15.45 8.69 15.68
N ASN A 41 -16.64 8.90 15.10
CA ASN A 41 -17.83 9.49 15.72
C ASN A 41 -19.08 9.43 14.80
N ASP A 42 -20.28 9.69 15.35
CA ASP A 42 -21.59 9.50 14.69
C ASP A 42 -21.85 10.45 13.49
N ASP A 43 -21.25 11.64 13.45
CA ASP A 43 -21.37 12.54 12.28
C ASP A 43 -20.45 12.09 11.12
N GLU A 44 -19.28 11.51 11.44
CA GLU A 44 -18.43 10.86 10.44
C GLU A 44 -19.08 9.60 9.88
N LEU A 45 -19.97 8.92 10.65
CA LEU A 45 -20.73 7.77 10.17
C LEU A 45 -21.61 8.11 8.97
N ALA A 46 -22.31 9.25 8.99
CA ALA A 46 -23.21 9.62 7.90
C ALA A 46 -22.45 9.95 6.59
N SER A 47 -21.39 10.76 6.67
CA SER A 47 -20.62 11.15 5.48
C SER A 47 -19.70 10.03 4.97
N PHE A 48 -19.16 9.20 5.87
CA PHE A 48 -18.26 8.11 5.48
C PHE A 48 -19.02 6.89 5.00
N ASN A 49 -20.23 6.61 5.53
CA ASN A 49 -21.10 5.60 4.92
C ASN A 49 -21.43 6.00 3.48
N GLU A 50 -21.69 7.27 3.16
CA GLU A 50 -21.90 7.68 1.77
C GLU A 50 -20.68 7.40 0.87
N GLU A 51 -19.45 7.66 1.33
CA GLU A 51 -18.24 7.33 0.56
C GLU A 51 -17.93 5.82 0.48
N VAL A 52 -18.24 5.06 1.53
CA VAL A 52 -18.04 3.60 1.59
C VAL A 52 -19.11 2.87 0.81
N ASP A 53 -20.36 3.28 0.91
CA ASP A 53 -21.47 2.76 0.10
C ASP A 53 -21.09 2.99 -1.37
N VAL A 54 -20.61 4.18 -1.75
CA VAL A 54 -20.02 4.41 -3.09
C VAL A 54 -18.84 3.47 -3.40
N LEU A 55 -18.00 3.11 -2.42
CA LEU A 55 -16.90 2.15 -2.62
C LEU A 55 -17.40 0.73 -2.92
N VAL A 56 -18.37 0.24 -2.16
CA VAL A 56 -18.91 -1.13 -2.23
C VAL A 56 -19.93 -1.28 -3.36
N ASP A 57 -20.77 -0.26 -3.56
CA ASP A 57 -21.77 -0.20 -4.61
C ASP A 57 -21.15 -0.20 -6.00
N PHE A 58 -19.84 0.00 -6.16
CA PHE A 58 -19.22 -0.07 -7.49
C PHE A 58 -19.48 -1.40 -8.19
N MET A 59 -19.36 -2.54 -7.50
CA MET A 59 -19.60 -3.84 -8.12
C MET A 59 -21.09 -4.05 -8.43
N GLU A 60 -21.99 -3.63 -7.54
CA GLU A 60 -23.44 -3.73 -7.75
C GLU A 60 -23.91 -2.78 -8.87
N ASN A 61 -23.47 -1.54 -8.84
CA ASN A 61 -23.74 -0.53 -9.87
C ASN A 61 -23.11 -0.88 -11.23
N THR A 62 -22.02 -1.62 -11.27
CA THR A 62 -21.45 -2.10 -12.55
C THR A 62 -22.42 -3.03 -13.27
N VAL A 63 -23.15 -3.85 -12.51
CA VAL A 63 -24.18 -4.76 -13.03
C VAL A 63 -25.46 -4.00 -13.41
N GLU A 64 -25.87 -3.01 -12.61
CA GLU A 64 -27.12 -2.27 -12.82
C GLU A 64 -27.02 -1.11 -13.84
N HIS A 65 -25.86 -0.45 -13.96
CA HIS A 65 -25.67 0.78 -14.73
C HIS A 65 -24.79 0.62 -15.98
N ALA A 66 -24.69 -0.59 -16.53
CA ALA A 66 -24.06 -0.87 -17.83
C ALA A 66 -22.60 -0.41 -17.96
N GLY A 67 -21.77 -0.71 -16.95
CA GLY A 67 -20.31 -0.63 -17.12
C GLY A 67 -19.66 0.75 -16.90
N TYR A 68 -20.09 1.47 -15.87
CA TYR A 68 -19.46 2.72 -15.44
C TYR A 68 -18.16 2.48 -14.65
N TRP A 69 -17.11 3.25 -14.94
CA TRP A 69 -15.87 3.27 -14.14
C TRP A 69 -15.90 4.39 -13.11
N PRO A 70 -15.37 4.18 -11.89
CA PRO A 70 -15.36 5.22 -10.87
C PRO A 70 -14.49 6.40 -11.33
N LEU A 71 -14.89 7.61 -10.97
CA LEU A 71 -14.14 8.81 -11.32
C LEU A 71 -12.74 8.77 -10.69
N GLY A 72 -11.74 9.19 -11.45
CA GLY A 72 -10.37 9.26 -10.97
C GLY A 72 -10.20 10.23 -9.79
N THR A 73 -9.23 9.92 -8.93
CA THR A 73 -8.92 10.69 -7.72
C THR A 73 -8.40 12.10 -8.04
N ASN A 74 -9.21 13.11 -7.73
CA ASN A 74 -8.90 14.53 -7.97
C ASN A 74 -8.14 15.20 -6.82
N LYS A 75 -8.18 14.63 -5.62
CA LYS A 75 -7.47 15.09 -4.41
C LYS A 75 -6.96 13.87 -3.65
N THR A 76 -5.86 14.00 -2.92
CA THR A 76 -5.42 12.90 -2.06
C THR A 76 -6.49 12.59 -1.02
N THR A 77 -6.93 11.33 -0.97
CA THR A 77 -8.00 10.86 -0.08
C THR A 77 -7.44 9.86 0.93
N VAL A 78 -7.89 9.94 2.18
CA VAL A 78 -7.50 9.00 3.24
C VAL A 78 -8.73 8.23 3.66
N TYR A 79 -8.72 6.92 3.43
CA TYR A 79 -9.80 6.01 3.81
C TYR A 79 -9.45 5.35 5.14
N PRO A 80 -10.18 5.67 6.24
CA PRO A 80 -10.02 5.00 7.52
C PRO A 80 -10.74 3.65 7.51
N PHE A 81 -9.99 2.55 7.59
CA PHE A 81 -10.52 1.21 7.69
C PHE A 81 -10.13 0.52 9.00
N ALA A 82 -10.87 -0.53 9.33
CA ALA A 82 -10.49 -1.56 10.27
C ALA A 82 -10.50 -2.91 9.54
N ILE A 83 -9.68 -3.84 10.03
CA ILE A 83 -9.62 -5.20 9.52
C ILE A 83 -10.21 -6.13 10.56
N GLU A 84 -11.07 -7.03 10.10
CA GLU A 84 -11.62 -8.12 10.90
C GLU A 84 -11.19 -9.48 10.36
N TYR A 85 -11.10 -10.45 11.26
CA TYR A 85 -10.97 -11.88 10.96
C TYR A 85 -12.30 -12.59 11.24
N LEU A 86 -12.73 -13.48 10.34
CA LEU A 86 -13.92 -14.33 10.47
C LEU A 86 -15.15 -13.62 11.04
N THR A 87 -15.44 -12.40 10.58
CA THR A 87 -16.55 -11.51 11.04
C THR A 87 -16.60 -11.32 12.57
N ASN A 88 -16.31 -10.11 13.06
CA ASN A 88 -16.32 -9.67 14.47
C ASN A 88 -15.02 -9.79 15.29
N HIS A 89 -13.90 -10.28 14.72
CA HIS A 89 -12.60 -10.21 15.40
C HIS A 89 -11.71 -9.13 14.80
N LYS A 90 -11.81 -7.92 15.35
CA LYS A 90 -10.97 -6.80 14.94
C LYS A 90 -9.47 -7.08 15.17
N ILE A 91 -8.71 -7.01 14.09
CA ILE A 91 -7.25 -7.19 14.08
C ILE A 91 -6.56 -5.84 14.31
N THR A 92 -6.82 -4.87 13.42
CA THR A 92 -6.10 -3.60 13.42
C THR A 92 -6.84 -2.50 12.68
N ASN A 93 -6.43 -1.26 12.88
CA ASN A 93 -6.88 -0.11 12.11
C ASN A 93 -5.87 0.22 11.01
N ILE A 94 -6.37 0.57 9.83
CA ILE A 94 -5.58 0.96 8.67
C ILE A 94 -6.04 2.35 8.21
N GLU A 95 -5.07 3.20 7.85
CA GLU A 95 -5.31 4.39 7.05
C GLU A 95 -4.78 4.12 5.64
N TRP A 96 -5.68 4.05 4.66
CA TRP A 96 -5.32 3.86 3.27
C TRP A 96 -5.33 5.20 2.55
N VAL A 97 -4.17 5.63 2.06
CA VAL A 97 -4.01 6.92 1.40
C VAL A 97 -3.97 6.70 -0.11
N ASP A 98 -4.97 7.16 -0.84
CA ASP A 98 -4.93 7.26 -2.30
C ASP A 98 -4.35 8.62 -2.69
N PHE A 99 -3.07 8.62 -3.09
CA PHE A 99 -2.38 9.85 -3.46
C PHE A 99 -2.71 10.26 -4.90
N ARG A 100 -3.03 11.54 -5.10
CA ARG A 100 -3.41 12.07 -6.42
C ARG A 100 -2.33 11.81 -7.48
N GLY A 101 -2.69 11.03 -8.51
CA GLY A 101 -1.74 10.64 -9.56
C GLY A 101 -1.29 11.77 -10.49
N GLY A 102 -2.18 12.74 -10.78
CA GLY A 102 -1.84 13.91 -11.61
C GLY A 102 -0.75 14.80 -11.01
N LEU A 103 -0.47 14.65 -9.72
CA LEU A 103 0.60 15.37 -9.03
C LEU A 103 1.97 14.85 -9.48
N LEU A 104 2.12 13.52 -9.63
CA LEU A 104 3.36 12.89 -10.09
C LEU A 104 3.82 13.46 -11.43
N SER A 105 2.91 13.78 -12.35
CA SER A 105 3.24 14.39 -13.66
C SER A 105 3.82 15.82 -13.58
N HIS A 106 3.70 16.50 -12.44
CA HIS A 106 4.11 17.90 -12.26
C HIS A 106 5.22 18.10 -11.20
N ILE A 107 5.42 17.18 -10.25
CA ILE A 107 6.36 17.31 -9.11
C ILE A 107 7.79 17.74 -9.51
N PHE A 108 8.28 17.27 -10.65
CA PHE A 108 9.64 17.56 -11.12
C PHE A 108 9.70 18.54 -12.29
N LYS A 109 8.56 19.11 -12.71
CA LYS A 109 8.53 20.18 -13.73
C LYS A 109 8.76 21.52 -13.03
N PRO A 110 9.86 22.25 -13.30
CA PRO A 110 10.21 23.47 -12.56
C PRO A 110 9.12 24.55 -12.54
N ALA A 111 8.31 24.64 -13.60
CA ALA A 111 7.24 25.63 -13.73
C ALA A 111 5.97 25.33 -12.90
N HIS A 112 5.81 24.10 -12.39
CA HIS A 112 4.60 23.64 -11.70
C HIS A 112 4.92 22.88 -10.40
N ARG A 113 6.09 23.14 -9.83
CA ARG A 113 6.56 22.45 -8.62
C ARG A 113 5.82 22.99 -7.41
N ASP A 114 4.84 22.24 -6.92
CA ASP A 114 4.24 22.49 -5.61
C ASP A 114 5.07 21.79 -4.52
N GLU A 115 5.86 22.58 -3.80
CA GLU A 115 6.71 22.07 -2.72
C GLU A 115 5.88 21.54 -1.54
N LYS A 116 4.70 22.11 -1.27
CA LYS A 116 3.84 21.66 -0.16
C LYS A 116 3.26 20.28 -0.42
N GLU A 117 2.88 20.02 -1.66
CA GLU A 117 2.37 18.70 -2.04
C GLU A 117 3.46 17.63 -2.02
N LEU A 118 4.70 18.00 -2.38
CA LEU A 118 5.85 17.10 -2.25
C LEU A 118 6.16 16.82 -0.77
N GLU A 119 6.15 17.84 0.10
CA GLU A 119 6.29 17.68 1.55
C GLU A 119 5.20 16.76 2.12
N ALA A 120 3.95 16.96 1.70
CA ALA A 120 2.83 16.10 2.10
C ALA A 120 3.07 14.64 1.67
N LEU A 121 3.53 14.41 0.43
CA LEU A 121 3.90 13.07 -0.02
C LEU A 121 4.97 12.44 0.87
N PHE A 122 6.07 13.15 1.15
CA PHE A 122 7.12 12.63 2.02
C PHE A 122 6.59 12.35 3.43
N PHE A 123 5.73 13.20 3.98
CA PHE A 123 5.07 12.97 5.26
C PHE A 123 4.26 11.67 5.26
N HIS A 124 3.43 11.44 4.23
CA HIS A 124 2.69 10.18 4.10
C HIS A 124 3.62 8.97 3.98
N LEU A 125 4.72 9.08 3.24
CA LEU A 125 5.70 7.99 3.08
C LEU A 125 6.44 7.67 4.39
N ILE A 126 6.82 8.69 5.16
CA ILE A 126 7.50 8.53 6.45
C ILE A 126 6.62 7.73 7.42
N GLU A 127 5.32 8.01 7.44
CA GLU A 127 4.37 7.33 8.34
C GLU A 127 3.90 5.97 7.81
N SER A 128 4.08 5.69 6.52
CA SER A 128 3.58 4.47 5.88
C SER A 128 4.36 3.21 6.26
N ASN A 129 3.64 2.14 6.59
CA ASN A 129 4.21 0.80 6.72
C ASN A 129 4.44 0.18 5.34
N VAL A 130 3.56 0.49 4.39
CA VAL A 130 3.55 -0.07 3.04
C VAL A 130 3.33 1.04 2.03
N VAL A 131 4.05 0.97 0.91
CA VAL A 131 3.80 1.78 -0.28
C VAL A 131 3.34 0.85 -1.40
N VAL A 132 2.13 1.10 -1.90
CA VAL A 132 1.55 0.38 -3.04
C VAL A 132 1.79 1.22 -4.29
N ILE A 133 2.61 0.74 -5.21
CA ILE A 133 2.89 1.38 -6.49
C ILE A 133 1.99 0.76 -7.55
N VAL A 134 1.04 1.53 -8.05
CA VAL A 134 0.02 1.09 -9.01
C VAL A 134 0.38 1.52 -10.42
N ALA A 135 0.51 0.56 -11.33
CA ALA A 135 0.83 0.76 -12.73
C ALA A 135 -0.17 0.02 -13.65
N ASP A 136 -0.56 0.66 -14.75
CA ASP A 136 -1.42 0.04 -15.77
C ASP A 136 -0.61 -1.00 -16.56
N ALA A 137 -0.97 -2.28 -16.45
CA ALA A 137 -0.28 -3.40 -17.10
C ALA A 137 -0.16 -3.20 -18.62
N TYR A 138 -1.13 -2.56 -19.25
CA TYR A 138 -1.10 -2.33 -20.69
C TYR A 138 -0.04 -1.30 -21.10
N HIS A 139 0.25 -0.29 -20.27
CA HIS A 139 1.36 0.61 -20.54
C HIS A 139 2.70 -0.13 -20.52
N LEU A 140 2.80 -1.26 -19.81
CA LEU A 140 4.02 -2.06 -19.79
C LEU A 140 4.20 -2.91 -21.06
N THR A 141 3.11 -3.28 -21.71
CA THR A 141 3.10 -4.23 -22.83
C THR A 141 2.91 -3.56 -24.19
N HIS A 142 2.24 -2.41 -24.24
CA HIS A 142 1.92 -1.70 -25.48
C HIS A 142 3.14 -1.02 -26.11
N PHE A 143 4.00 -0.39 -25.31
CA PHE A 143 5.20 0.27 -25.82
C PHE A 143 6.36 -0.72 -25.92
N THR A 144 7.20 -0.57 -26.93
CA THR A 144 8.36 -1.46 -27.16
C THR A 144 9.63 -0.94 -26.49
N ARG A 145 9.80 0.39 -26.39
CA ARG A 145 11.01 1.03 -25.84
C ARG A 145 10.88 1.21 -24.34
N ILE A 146 11.86 0.70 -23.59
CA ILE A 146 11.85 0.73 -22.11
C ILE A 146 11.74 2.15 -21.53
N ASP A 147 12.33 3.15 -22.18
CA ASP A 147 12.26 4.54 -21.73
C ASP A 147 10.85 5.13 -21.85
N GLU A 148 10.12 4.78 -22.92
CA GLU A 148 8.72 5.17 -23.11
C GLU A 148 7.83 4.45 -22.10
N ILE A 149 8.03 3.13 -21.92
CA ILE A 149 7.32 2.36 -20.90
C ILE A 149 7.50 2.99 -19.52
N ARG A 150 8.74 3.29 -19.12
CA ARG A 150 9.05 3.90 -17.81
C ARG A 150 8.48 5.30 -17.65
N HIS A 151 8.36 6.06 -18.73
CA HIS A 151 7.74 7.38 -18.72
C HIS A 151 6.22 7.26 -18.54
N PHE A 152 5.53 6.50 -19.39
CA PHE A 152 4.06 6.42 -19.39
C PHE A 152 3.46 5.56 -18.27
N SER A 153 4.23 4.61 -17.72
CA SER A 153 3.85 3.89 -16.48
C SER A 153 4.06 4.75 -15.22
N GLY A 154 4.76 5.88 -15.32
CA GLY A 154 5.18 6.70 -14.17
C GLY A 154 6.38 6.15 -13.39
N ALA A 155 6.94 5.01 -13.78
CA ALA A 155 8.07 4.36 -13.10
C ALA A 155 9.28 5.30 -12.94
N LYS A 156 9.56 6.15 -13.93
CA LYS A 156 10.64 7.14 -13.87
C LYS A 156 10.48 8.11 -12.69
N ILE A 157 9.27 8.60 -12.46
CA ILE A 157 8.97 9.59 -11.41
C ILE A 157 8.94 8.92 -10.04
N ILE A 158 8.29 7.76 -9.96
CA ILE A 158 8.27 6.95 -8.73
C ILE A 158 9.70 6.62 -8.30
N ASN A 159 10.56 6.21 -9.23
CA ASN A 159 11.96 5.94 -8.94
C ASN A 159 12.70 7.16 -8.34
N LEU A 160 12.47 8.37 -8.87
CA LEU A 160 13.06 9.59 -8.30
C LEU A 160 12.59 9.85 -6.88
N ILE A 161 11.30 9.62 -6.60
CA ILE A 161 10.71 9.77 -5.25
C ILE A 161 11.35 8.75 -4.30
N MET A 162 11.39 7.47 -4.68
CA MET A 162 11.88 6.39 -3.81
C MET A 162 13.38 6.52 -3.53
N ASN A 163 14.21 6.87 -4.53
CA ASN A 163 15.64 7.14 -4.29
C ASN A 163 15.85 8.33 -3.36
N ARG A 164 15.06 9.41 -3.54
CA ARG A 164 15.15 10.58 -2.67
C ARG A 164 14.72 10.23 -1.24
N PHE A 165 13.69 9.40 -1.09
CA PHE A 165 13.21 8.92 0.20
C PHE A 165 14.26 8.08 0.92
N ASP A 166 14.82 7.07 0.25
CA ASP A 166 15.88 6.20 0.81
C ASP A 166 17.09 7.02 1.27
N ARG A 167 17.52 8.01 0.47
CA ARG A 167 18.65 8.89 0.84
C ARG A 167 18.38 9.73 2.08
N ILE A 168 17.16 10.22 2.28
CA ILE A 168 16.80 11.08 3.42
C ILE A 168 16.51 10.22 4.67
N TYR A 169 15.92 9.03 4.48
CA TYR A 169 15.49 8.13 5.54
C TYR A 169 16.06 6.70 5.38
N PRO A 170 17.40 6.52 5.38
CA PRO A 170 18.05 5.26 5.01
C PRO A 170 17.74 4.09 5.96
N ASN A 171 17.42 4.39 7.21
CA ASN A 171 17.07 3.40 8.23
C ASN A 171 15.56 3.11 8.30
N ARG A 172 14.74 3.74 7.43
CA ARG A 172 13.30 3.53 7.45
C ARG A 172 12.99 2.16 6.87
N LYS A 173 12.46 1.26 7.70
CA LYS A 173 11.94 -0.04 7.27
C LYS A 173 10.67 0.17 6.44
N LEU A 174 10.63 -0.22 5.16
CA LEU A 174 9.48 0.05 4.28
C LEU A 174 9.12 -1.18 3.45
N ASN A 175 7.84 -1.47 3.30
CA ASN A 175 7.40 -2.55 2.42
C ASN A 175 6.83 -1.94 1.12
N ILE A 176 7.19 -2.49 -0.03
CA ILE A 176 6.79 -1.96 -1.33
C ILE A 176 6.08 -3.05 -2.13
N LEU A 177 4.84 -2.80 -2.54
CA LEU A 177 4.13 -3.69 -3.47
C LEU A 177 3.91 -2.97 -4.79
N ILE A 178 4.42 -3.52 -5.89
CA ILE A 178 4.06 -3.08 -7.23
C ILE A 178 2.82 -3.84 -7.67
N VAL A 179 1.75 -3.12 -7.97
CA VAL A 179 0.47 -3.69 -8.42
C VAL A 179 0.27 -3.32 -9.88
N LEU A 180 0.26 -4.34 -10.74
CA LEU A 180 -0.03 -4.20 -12.17
C LEU A 180 -1.53 -4.35 -12.38
N THR A 181 -2.24 -3.23 -12.43
CA THR A 181 -3.70 -3.20 -12.63
C THR A 181 -4.06 -3.40 -14.09
N LYS A 182 -5.34 -3.72 -14.33
CA LYS A 182 -5.88 -3.98 -15.66
C LYS A 182 -5.13 -5.11 -16.37
N ALA A 183 -4.68 -6.10 -15.59
CA ALA A 183 -3.98 -7.27 -16.11
C ALA A 183 -4.88 -8.13 -17.01
N ASP A 184 -6.20 -7.98 -16.90
CA ASP A 184 -7.20 -8.54 -17.81
C ASP A 184 -7.13 -7.97 -19.23
N SER A 185 -6.63 -6.74 -19.39
CA SER A 185 -6.68 -6.00 -20.65
C SER A 185 -5.43 -6.17 -21.53
N VAL A 186 -4.47 -7.03 -21.14
CA VAL A 186 -3.28 -7.33 -21.95
C VAL A 186 -3.51 -8.53 -22.87
N ASP A 187 -2.68 -8.68 -23.90
CA ASP A 187 -2.76 -9.83 -24.81
C ASP A 187 -2.47 -11.16 -24.10
N SER A 188 -3.02 -12.25 -24.63
CA SER A 188 -2.95 -13.60 -24.03
C SER A 188 -1.53 -14.09 -23.73
N CYS A 189 -0.55 -13.73 -24.56
CA CYS A 189 0.86 -14.11 -24.35
C CYS A 189 1.43 -13.58 -23.02
N TRP A 190 0.92 -12.46 -22.50
CA TRP A 190 1.34 -11.88 -21.23
C TRP A 190 0.69 -12.55 -20.01
N LYS A 191 -0.34 -13.37 -20.23
CA LYS A 191 -1.12 -14.08 -19.19
C LYS A 191 -0.62 -15.51 -18.96
N GLU A 192 0.18 -16.04 -19.89
CA GLU A 192 0.77 -17.37 -19.81
C GLU A 192 1.60 -17.58 -18.53
N GLU A 193 1.62 -18.82 -18.04
CA GLU A 193 2.36 -19.23 -16.83
C GLU A 193 2.06 -18.33 -15.60
N ASP A 194 0.78 -17.99 -15.38
CA ASP A 194 0.34 -17.09 -14.30
C ASP A 194 1.04 -15.72 -14.37
N TYR A 195 0.96 -15.09 -15.55
CA TYR A 195 1.49 -13.74 -15.83
C TYR A 195 3.01 -13.59 -15.71
N LYS A 196 3.77 -14.67 -15.84
CA LYS A 196 5.23 -14.64 -15.62
C LYS A 196 5.94 -13.61 -16.48
N GLN A 197 5.62 -13.53 -17.78
CA GLN A 197 6.23 -12.56 -18.70
C GLN A 197 5.86 -11.11 -18.34
N LEU A 198 4.61 -10.85 -17.95
CA LEU A 198 4.17 -9.54 -17.50
C LEU A 198 4.90 -9.13 -16.21
N LEU A 199 5.05 -10.05 -15.27
CA LEU A 199 5.78 -9.83 -14.02
C LEU A 199 7.27 -9.54 -14.29
N ASP A 200 7.92 -10.31 -15.16
CA ASP A 200 9.31 -10.05 -15.58
C ASP A 200 9.44 -8.66 -16.21
N LYS A 201 8.48 -8.27 -17.06
CA LYS A 201 8.47 -6.93 -17.66
C LYS A 201 8.28 -5.83 -16.62
N GLY A 202 7.37 -6.01 -15.67
CA GLY A 202 7.18 -5.09 -14.55
C GLY A 202 8.46 -4.94 -13.71
N MET A 203 9.15 -6.04 -13.44
CA MET A 203 10.44 -6.03 -12.74
C MET A 203 11.52 -5.28 -13.52
N GLU A 204 11.57 -5.39 -14.84
CA GLU A 204 12.50 -4.62 -15.70
C GLU A 204 12.18 -3.11 -15.67
N VAL A 205 10.91 -2.77 -15.80
CA VAL A 205 10.44 -1.37 -15.83
C VAL A 205 10.74 -0.67 -14.51
N PHE A 206 10.45 -1.34 -13.40
CA PHE A 206 10.66 -0.85 -12.03
C PHE A 206 11.99 -1.33 -11.41
N ASP A 207 12.93 -1.83 -12.21
CA ASP A 207 14.22 -2.36 -11.76
C ASP A 207 14.94 -1.46 -10.74
N PRO A 208 14.97 -0.11 -10.89
CA PRO A 208 15.54 0.74 -9.86
C PRO A 208 14.90 0.61 -8.47
N VAL A 209 13.57 0.50 -8.38
CA VAL A 209 12.85 0.31 -7.11
C VAL A 209 13.09 -1.10 -6.57
N VAL A 210 13.08 -2.10 -7.45
CA VAL A 210 13.41 -3.49 -7.11
C VAL A 210 14.82 -3.58 -6.51
N LYS A 211 15.80 -2.90 -7.12
CA LYS A 211 17.18 -2.83 -6.62
C LYS A 211 17.27 -2.12 -5.27
N LEU A 212 16.50 -1.07 -5.04
CA LEU A 212 16.42 -0.44 -3.71
C LEU A 212 15.97 -1.45 -2.65
N CYS A 213 14.91 -2.21 -2.91
CA CYS A 213 14.45 -3.27 -2.00
C CYS A 213 15.50 -4.36 -1.79
N ARG A 214 16.19 -4.80 -2.85
CA ARG A 214 17.23 -5.85 -2.74
C ARG A 214 18.47 -5.40 -1.97
N ASN A 215 18.86 -4.14 -2.13
CA ASN A 215 20.08 -3.61 -1.54
C ASN A 215 19.85 -3.09 -0.10
N ASN A 216 18.63 -2.68 0.23
CA ASN A 216 18.28 -2.22 1.57
C ASN A 216 17.61 -3.34 2.35
N SER A 217 18.34 -3.96 3.28
CA SER A 217 17.81 -5.04 4.15
C SER A 217 16.60 -4.65 5.00
N ASN A 218 16.34 -3.35 5.16
CA ASN A 218 15.15 -2.85 5.86
C ASN A 218 13.90 -2.81 4.97
N TRP A 219 14.06 -3.01 3.66
CA TRP A 219 12.98 -2.90 2.69
C TRP A 219 12.58 -4.28 2.19
N ASN A 220 11.28 -4.54 2.15
CA ASN A 220 10.74 -5.72 1.47
C ASN A 220 9.99 -5.25 0.24
N GLY A 221 9.88 -6.12 -0.76
CA GLY A 221 8.93 -5.84 -1.83
C GLY A 221 8.50 -7.03 -2.65
N GLY A 222 7.47 -6.80 -3.44
CA GLY A 222 6.93 -7.77 -4.37
C GLY A 222 6.15 -7.10 -5.50
N ILE A 223 5.75 -7.91 -6.47
CA ILE A 223 4.92 -7.50 -7.61
C ILE A 223 3.76 -8.47 -7.79
N LEU A 224 2.60 -7.94 -8.18
CA LEU A 224 1.36 -8.69 -8.33
C LEU A 224 0.51 -8.12 -9.48
N PRO A 225 0.03 -8.94 -10.43
CA PRO A 225 -0.97 -8.53 -11.39
C PRO A 225 -2.37 -8.66 -10.79
N VAL A 226 -3.23 -7.67 -11.03
CA VAL A 226 -4.60 -7.63 -10.50
C VAL A 226 -5.59 -7.19 -11.57
N SER A 227 -6.81 -7.71 -11.46
CA SER A 227 -7.97 -7.16 -12.14
C SER A 227 -9.15 -7.04 -11.17
N VAL A 228 -9.91 -5.96 -11.34
CA VAL A 228 -11.16 -5.75 -10.60
C VAL A 228 -12.36 -6.30 -11.39
N ILE A 229 -12.26 -6.39 -12.71
CA ILE A 229 -13.37 -6.84 -13.58
C ILE A 229 -13.17 -8.28 -14.06
N GLY A 230 -11.93 -8.76 -14.09
CA GLY A 230 -11.61 -10.13 -14.50
C GLY A 230 -11.40 -10.28 -16.00
N GLU A 231 -10.92 -11.47 -16.37
CA GLU A 231 -10.63 -11.85 -17.75
C GLU A 231 -11.88 -11.78 -18.64
N GLU A 232 -11.70 -11.34 -19.89
CA GLU A 232 -12.74 -11.31 -20.92
C GLU A 232 -13.97 -10.42 -20.61
N ASN A 233 -13.95 -9.70 -19.49
CA ASN A 233 -15.04 -8.84 -19.03
C ASN A 233 -14.81 -7.35 -19.35
N VAL A 234 -13.67 -7.00 -19.98
CA VAL A 234 -13.33 -5.65 -20.43
C VAL A 234 -12.97 -5.66 -21.90
N GLU A 235 -13.60 -4.77 -22.68
CA GLU A 235 -13.22 -4.45 -24.04
C GLU A 235 -12.46 -3.12 -24.05
N ARG A 236 -11.21 -3.13 -24.54
CA ARG A 236 -10.38 -1.94 -24.66
C ARG A 236 -10.37 -1.43 -26.10
N LYS A 237 -10.74 -0.16 -26.28
CA LYS A 237 -10.60 0.55 -27.55
C LYS A 237 -9.45 1.55 -27.48
N ILE A 238 -8.53 1.46 -28.44
CA ILE A 238 -7.40 2.37 -28.57
C ILE A 238 -7.63 3.30 -29.76
N THR A 239 -7.62 4.61 -29.50
CA THR A 239 -7.72 5.63 -30.54
C THR A 239 -6.43 6.46 -30.54
N PRO A 240 -5.64 6.49 -31.63
CA PRO A 240 -4.47 7.36 -31.74
C PRO A 240 -4.87 8.83 -31.56
N LYS A 241 -4.06 9.60 -30.82
CA LYS A 241 -4.24 11.06 -30.75
C LYS A 241 -3.50 11.71 -31.91
N THR A 242 -4.21 12.46 -32.74
CA THR A 242 -3.64 13.19 -33.88
C THR A 242 -2.95 14.48 -33.49
N ASP A 243 -3.33 15.07 -32.35
CA ASP A 243 -2.80 16.33 -31.83
C ASP A 243 -2.30 16.12 -30.39
N SER A 244 -1.07 15.65 -30.22
CA SER A 244 -0.40 15.72 -28.92
C SER A 244 0.36 17.05 -28.84
N ASP A 245 -0.18 18.01 -28.09
CA ASP A 245 0.47 19.31 -27.85
C ASP A 245 1.84 19.17 -27.15
N SER A 246 2.12 18.00 -26.55
CA SER A 246 3.42 17.67 -25.99
C SER A 246 3.92 16.28 -26.44
N PRO A 247 5.22 16.14 -26.78
CA PRO A 247 5.85 14.83 -27.01
C PRO A 247 5.90 13.93 -25.74
N MET A 248 5.41 14.45 -24.61
CA MET A 248 5.32 13.74 -23.33
C MET A 248 3.92 13.18 -23.04
N ASP A 249 2.94 13.43 -23.90
CA ASP A 249 1.58 12.94 -23.73
C ASP A 249 1.43 11.51 -24.23
N ILE A 250 0.55 10.74 -23.59
CA ILE A 250 0.21 9.39 -24.06
C ILE A 250 -0.34 9.53 -25.49
N PRO A 251 0.25 8.88 -26.50
CA PRO A 251 -0.06 9.11 -27.91
C PRO A 251 -1.39 8.49 -28.35
N PHE A 252 -2.17 7.97 -27.40
CA PHE A 252 -3.47 7.37 -27.63
C PHE A 252 -4.44 7.71 -26.50
N LEU A 253 -5.73 7.53 -26.80
CA LEU A 253 -6.79 7.42 -25.84
C LEU A 253 -7.12 5.92 -25.71
N ALA A 254 -7.10 5.40 -24.49
CA ALA A 254 -7.58 4.07 -24.16
C ALA A 254 -8.94 4.20 -23.46
N GLU A 255 -9.97 3.63 -24.06
CA GLU A 255 -11.32 3.56 -23.50
C GLU A 255 -11.59 2.12 -23.12
N ASP A 256 -11.77 1.87 -21.82
CA ASP A 256 -12.14 0.57 -21.30
C ASP A 256 -13.67 0.51 -21.17
N LYS A 257 -14.30 -0.53 -21.70
CA LYS A 257 -15.74 -0.77 -21.57
C LYS A 257 -15.95 -2.10 -20.85
N ILE A 258 -16.72 -2.09 -19.78
CA ILE A 258 -17.11 -3.32 -19.08
C ILE A 258 -18.19 -4.01 -19.93
N ILE A 259 -17.93 -5.26 -20.30
CA ILE A 259 -18.79 -6.07 -21.17
C ILE A 259 -19.31 -7.34 -20.51
N GLY A 260 -18.81 -7.66 -19.30
CA GLY A 260 -19.20 -8.84 -18.54
C GLY A 260 -19.32 -8.56 -17.03
N LEU A 261 -19.78 -9.57 -16.30
CA LEU A 261 -19.92 -9.47 -14.85
C LEU A 261 -18.53 -9.48 -14.18
N PRO A 262 -18.25 -8.58 -13.22
CA PRO A 262 -16.96 -8.54 -12.56
C PRO A 262 -16.58 -9.89 -11.92
N GLN A 263 -15.39 -10.38 -12.24
CA GLN A 263 -14.74 -11.53 -11.61
C GLN A 263 -13.33 -11.10 -11.17
N PRO A 264 -13.21 -10.33 -10.09
CA PRO A 264 -11.92 -9.84 -9.62
C PRO A 264 -10.94 -10.99 -9.39
N PHE A 265 -9.66 -10.73 -9.63
CA PHE A 265 -8.60 -11.64 -9.21
C PHE A 265 -7.45 -10.87 -8.59
N ASN A 266 -6.83 -11.53 -7.60
CA ASN A 266 -5.66 -11.07 -6.87
C ASN A 266 -5.83 -9.75 -6.08
N THR A 267 -7.02 -9.14 -6.05
CA THR A 267 -7.28 -7.88 -5.33
C THR A 267 -7.11 -8.04 -3.81
N GLU A 268 -7.52 -9.17 -3.26
CA GLU A 268 -7.39 -9.54 -1.85
C GLU A 268 -5.92 -9.73 -1.42
N TYR A 269 -5.08 -10.23 -2.33
CA TYR A 269 -3.67 -10.47 -2.04
C TYR A 269 -2.86 -9.18 -1.87
N VAL A 270 -3.37 -8.05 -2.39
CA VAL A 270 -2.84 -6.71 -2.09
C VAL A 270 -2.97 -6.43 -0.59
N LEU A 271 -4.15 -6.69 0.00
CA LEU A 271 -4.34 -6.51 1.44
C LEU A 271 -3.50 -7.51 2.23
N TYR A 272 -3.42 -8.78 1.81
CA TYR A 272 -2.65 -9.80 2.52
C TYR A 272 -1.17 -9.45 2.62
N PHE A 273 -0.57 -8.97 1.51
CA PHE A 273 0.80 -8.47 1.53
C PHE A 273 0.94 -7.31 2.51
N CYS A 274 0.06 -6.30 2.39
CA CYS A 274 0.13 -5.10 3.21
C CYS A 274 0.03 -5.42 4.70
N LEU A 275 -0.91 -6.28 5.08
CA LEU A 275 -1.13 -6.70 6.46
C LEU A 275 0.00 -7.58 6.97
N GLY A 276 0.36 -8.64 6.25
CA GLY A 276 1.36 -9.62 6.67
C GLY A 276 2.70 -8.96 6.97
N PHE A 277 3.23 -8.19 6.02
CA PHE A 277 4.51 -7.51 6.20
C PHE A 277 4.47 -6.41 7.26
N SER A 278 3.37 -5.66 7.37
CA SER A 278 3.26 -4.61 8.37
C SER A 278 3.16 -5.17 9.80
N LEU A 279 2.34 -6.21 10.00
CA LEU A 279 2.22 -6.86 11.30
C LEU A 279 3.52 -7.56 11.70
N LEU A 280 4.22 -8.20 10.76
CA LEU A 280 5.55 -8.77 10.99
C LEU A 280 6.56 -7.69 11.38
N GLN A 281 6.57 -6.56 10.67
CA GLN A 281 7.43 -5.42 11.00
C GLN A 281 7.13 -4.86 12.40
N MET A 282 5.86 -4.69 12.75
CA MET A 282 5.44 -4.21 14.06
C MET A 282 5.85 -5.18 15.18
N LYS A 283 5.68 -6.49 14.97
CA LYS A 283 6.12 -7.55 15.90
C LYS A 283 7.63 -7.49 16.12
N ASN A 284 8.43 -7.40 15.05
CA ASN A 284 9.88 -7.33 15.16
C ASN A 284 10.35 -6.05 15.85
N ALA A 285 9.74 -4.91 15.55
CA ALA A 285 10.04 -3.64 16.22
C ALA A 285 9.70 -3.65 17.71
N ALA A 286 8.61 -4.31 18.11
CA ALA A 286 8.24 -4.48 19.52
C ALA A 286 9.30 -5.33 20.26
N LYS A 287 9.75 -6.43 19.65
CA LYS A 287 10.81 -7.31 20.19
C LYS A 287 12.14 -6.57 20.37
N GLU A 288 12.59 -5.85 19.33
CA GLU A 288 13.82 -5.03 19.37
C GLU A 288 13.75 -4.00 20.51
N SER A 289 12.64 -3.25 20.59
CA SER A 289 12.46 -2.20 21.61
C SER A 289 12.47 -2.75 23.04
N ILE A 290 11.87 -3.92 23.28
CA ILE A 290 11.86 -4.55 24.61
C ILE A 290 13.27 -4.97 25.01
N SER A 291 14.04 -5.54 24.08
CA SER A 291 15.45 -5.90 24.33
C SER A 291 16.30 -4.68 24.69
N ASP A 292 16.14 -3.56 23.97
CA ASP A 292 16.89 -2.34 24.24
C ASP A 292 16.52 -1.71 25.60
N TYR A 293 15.24 -1.73 25.97
CA TYR A 293 14.81 -1.26 27.29
C TYR A 293 15.34 -2.14 28.42
N GLN A 294 15.38 -3.46 28.25
CA GLN A 294 15.96 -4.37 29.24
C GLN A 294 17.44 -4.07 29.47
N LYS A 295 18.22 -3.92 28.40
CA LYS A 295 19.64 -3.51 28.48
C LYS A 295 19.82 -2.17 29.17
N THR A 296 18.98 -1.19 28.86
CA THR A 296 19.01 0.14 29.49
C THR A 296 18.74 0.06 30.99
N ILE A 297 17.75 -0.75 31.40
CA ILE A 297 17.44 -0.96 32.82
C ILE A 297 18.61 -1.66 33.53
N GLU A 298 19.19 -2.69 32.93
CA GLU A 298 20.35 -3.39 33.49
C GLU A 298 21.56 -2.46 33.67
N GLN A 299 21.86 -1.63 32.66
CA GLN A 299 22.91 -0.61 32.74
C GLN A 299 22.62 0.40 33.84
N VAL A 300 21.39 0.94 33.91
CA VAL A 300 21.01 1.88 34.97
C VAL A 300 21.08 1.23 36.36
N LEU A 301 20.75 -0.05 36.51
CA LEU A 301 20.86 -0.77 37.79
C LEU A 301 22.33 -1.02 38.18
N GLN A 302 23.20 -1.31 37.21
CA GLN A 302 24.65 -1.41 37.43
C GLN A 302 25.26 -0.05 37.82
N ASP A 303 24.89 1.01 37.11
CA ASP A 303 25.37 2.38 37.36
C ASP A 303 24.78 3.00 38.63
N ALA A 304 23.55 2.60 39.01
CA ALA A 304 22.89 3.03 40.24
C ALA A 304 23.45 2.40 41.51
N GLY A 305 24.50 1.57 41.40
CA GLY A 305 25.27 1.02 42.51
C GLY A 305 25.98 2.04 43.40
N THR A 306 25.65 3.34 43.41
CA THR A 306 26.21 4.24 44.45
C THR A 306 25.40 5.47 44.89
N LEU A 307 24.71 6.27 44.06
CA LEU A 307 24.24 7.60 44.55
C LEU A 307 22.89 8.15 44.03
N ASN A 308 22.29 7.61 42.96
CA ASN A 308 21.15 8.25 42.29
C ASN A 308 19.74 7.86 42.81
N SER A 309 19.58 6.70 43.45
CA SER A 309 18.28 6.25 43.99
C SER A 309 17.80 7.10 45.18
N ILE A 310 18.75 7.64 45.96
CA ILE A 310 18.49 8.47 47.15
C ILE A 310 17.94 9.86 46.75
N TRP A 311 18.42 10.44 45.65
CA TRP A 311 17.99 11.77 45.19
C TRP A 311 16.60 11.79 44.52
N SER A 312 16.19 10.72 43.83
CA SER A 312 14.83 10.60 43.28
C SER A 312 13.79 10.36 44.37
N PHE A 313 14.15 9.61 45.42
CA PHE A 313 13.29 9.39 46.59
C PHE A 313 13.02 10.70 47.37
N LEU A 314 14.02 11.58 47.47
CA LEU A 314 13.92 12.88 48.15
C LEU A 314 13.09 13.95 47.40
N ARG A 315 12.81 13.80 46.10
CA ARG A 315 12.11 14.83 45.28
C ARG A 315 10.73 14.41 44.76
N GLY A 316 10.21 13.24 45.14
CA GLY A 316 8.87 12.77 44.75
C GLY A 316 8.66 12.63 43.24
N ARG A 317 9.72 12.47 42.44
CA ARG A 317 9.64 12.23 41.00
C ARG A 317 10.05 10.79 40.68
N PRO A 318 9.35 10.10 39.76
CA PRO A 318 9.71 8.74 39.36
C PRO A 318 11.13 8.72 38.82
N SER A 319 11.92 7.73 39.24
CA SER A 319 13.30 7.57 38.78
C SER A 319 13.34 7.24 37.28
N ALA A 320 14.45 7.55 36.59
CA ALA A 320 14.62 7.19 35.18
C ALA A 320 14.43 5.68 34.93
N ALA A 321 14.84 4.85 35.89
CA ALA A 321 14.60 3.40 35.89
C ALA A 321 13.10 3.06 35.96
N GLU A 322 12.32 3.78 36.75
CA GLU A 322 10.88 3.57 36.88
C GLU A 322 10.12 4.00 35.61
N ILE A 323 10.53 5.11 34.98
CA ILE A 323 9.98 5.54 33.68
C ILE A 323 10.31 4.52 32.58
N ALA A 324 11.58 4.06 32.52
CA ALA A 324 12.01 3.03 31.59
C ALA A 324 11.25 1.71 31.80
N ARG A 325 11.04 1.32 33.06
CA ARG A 325 10.26 0.12 33.43
C ARG A 325 8.79 0.23 33.02
N LYS A 326 8.13 1.36 33.31
CA LYS A 326 6.73 1.59 32.86
C LYS A 326 6.61 1.60 31.33
N SER A 327 7.60 2.16 30.63
CA SER A 327 7.66 2.12 29.16
C SER A 327 7.86 0.69 28.63
N SER A 328 8.77 -0.08 29.24
CA SER A 328 9.01 -1.49 28.92
C SER A 328 7.76 -2.34 29.17
N GLU A 329 7.06 -2.16 30.29
CA GLU A 329 5.81 -2.86 30.60
C GLU A 329 4.71 -2.52 29.58
N LYS A 330 4.58 -1.25 29.18
CA LYS A 330 3.64 -0.86 28.11
C LYS A 330 3.99 -1.55 26.79
N LYS A 331 5.26 -1.56 26.40
CA LYS A 331 5.72 -2.22 25.17
C LYS A 331 5.55 -3.73 25.21
N LYS A 332 5.74 -4.35 26.38
CA LYS A 332 5.48 -5.77 26.58
C LYS A 332 4.00 -6.10 26.40
N ARG A 333 3.07 -5.24 26.86
CA ARG A 333 1.63 -5.41 26.57
C ARG A 333 1.32 -5.25 25.08
N ASP A 334 1.98 -4.31 24.40
CA ASP A 334 1.85 -4.15 22.94
C ASP A 334 2.35 -5.42 22.21
N GLU A 335 3.50 -5.97 22.62
CA GLU A 335 4.04 -7.23 22.09
C GLU A 335 3.11 -8.41 22.37
N GLU A 336 2.63 -8.58 23.60
CA GLU A 336 1.67 -9.63 23.96
C GLU A 336 0.38 -9.54 23.13
N SER A 337 -0.05 -8.32 22.81
CA SER A 337 -1.18 -8.09 21.91
C SER A 337 -0.84 -8.49 20.46
N LEU A 338 0.39 -8.23 20.00
CA LEU A 338 0.86 -8.64 18.68
C LEU A 338 1.10 -10.15 18.56
N LEU A 339 1.52 -10.81 19.63
CA LEU A 339 1.70 -12.27 19.69
C LEU A 339 0.36 -13.01 19.53
N LYS A 340 -0.75 -12.41 19.97
CA LYS A 340 -2.10 -12.94 19.66
C LYS A 340 -2.39 -12.96 18.16
N PHE A 341 -1.69 -12.14 17.38
CA PHE A 341 -1.82 -12.10 15.93
C PHE A 341 -0.76 -12.93 15.18
N GLU A 342 0.07 -13.70 15.88
CA GLU A 342 1.16 -14.47 15.27
C GLU A 342 0.66 -15.50 14.24
N SER A 343 -0.40 -16.26 14.57
CA SER A 343 -1.04 -17.19 13.63
C SER A 343 -1.58 -16.50 12.38
N HIS A 344 -2.07 -15.27 12.52
CA HIS A 344 -2.55 -14.46 11.40
C HIS A 344 -1.40 -13.95 10.54
N ILE A 345 -0.26 -13.58 11.13
CA ILE A 345 0.93 -13.15 10.38
C ILE A 345 1.38 -14.28 9.45
N ASP A 346 1.55 -15.49 9.98
CA ASP A 346 2.03 -16.62 9.16
C ASP A 346 1.02 -16.95 8.03
N THR A 347 -0.27 -16.97 8.36
CA THR A 347 -1.35 -17.19 7.37
C THR A 347 -1.35 -16.13 6.27
N LEU A 348 -1.28 -14.84 6.63
CA LEU A 348 -1.23 -13.73 5.67
C LEU A 348 0.03 -13.80 4.80
N MET A 349 1.17 -14.18 5.38
CA MET A 349 2.42 -14.34 4.65
C MET A 349 2.34 -15.52 3.68
N ASP A 350 1.70 -16.61 4.06
CA ASP A 350 1.48 -17.76 3.17
C ASP A 350 0.52 -17.43 2.04
N TYR A 351 -0.58 -16.73 2.31
CA TYR A 351 -1.46 -16.21 1.26
C TYR A 351 -0.70 -15.28 0.31
N THR A 352 0.09 -14.36 0.86
CA THR A 352 0.94 -13.46 0.06
C THR A 352 1.86 -14.24 -0.89
N ARG A 353 2.56 -15.27 -0.40
CA ARG A 353 3.50 -16.08 -1.21
C ARG A 353 2.83 -16.89 -2.32
N LYS A 354 1.51 -17.14 -2.24
CA LYS A 354 0.78 -17.86 -3.29
C LYS A 354 0.68 -17.07 -4.59
N ARG A 355 0.58 -15.74 -4.52
CA ARG A 355 0.31 -14.88 -5.68
C ARG A 355 1.29 -13.73 -5.89
N VAL A 356 1.87 -13.20 -4.81
CA VAL A 356 2.83 -12.09 -4.91
C VAL A 356 4.21 -12.64 -5.20
N ARG A 357 4.81 -12.18 -6.30
CA ARG A 357 6.21 -12.47 -6.61
C ARG A 357 7.10 -11.51 -5.82
N LEU A 358 7.73 -12.02 -4.77
CA LEU A 358 8.66 -11.24 -3.94
C LEU A 358 9.94 -10.88 -4.71
N PHE A 359 10.54 -9.74 -4.38
CA PHE A 359 11.77 -9.23 -5.00
C PHE A 359 13.05 -9.94 -4.55
N ALA A 360 12.94 -11.01 -3.75
CA ALA A 360 14.06 -11.76 -3.23
C ALA A 360 15.10 -12.13 -4.31
#